data_AF-A0A9X7ZG70-F1
#
_entry.id   AF-A0A9X7ZG70-F1
#
_cell.length_a   1.000
_cell.length_b   1.000
_cell.length_c   1.000
_cell.angle_alpha   90.00
_cell.angle_beta   90.00
_cell.angle_gamma   90.00
#
_symmetry.space_group_name_H-M   'P 1'
#
loop_
_entity.id
_entity.type
_entity.pdbx_description
1 polymer ?
#
loop_
_entity_poly.entity_id
_entity_poly.type
_entity_poly.pdbx_seq_one_letter_code
_entity_poly.pdbx_strand_id
1 'polypeptide(L)'
;MQASHVLSLTAGAALAGGIAVVPVAASSPPAAAAVLDIRLASGSAQDIVIDFVRHAEMISPYENMLTPSPDHPGAPLSDLGQQQASDVGNQLFNELGQVAGIFSGLGLRVTETAAPFADLEGMTPQLLTQLDEVDSGIYALDPIESLGGRLGFLTVGGWTLGAPLGLALLSAPGSHDANGIVMGERFDDGVQTMYDHALANSDVVSDNGQVTDVAFTSTASIFTWVMQNVDNPDIPFFLDLIKEANSVPNGQTTIFLPNTAVVEVQGNPTDGWTLVSWDGHAIAADPDLLSALFVDVRDVMLPAQAALWHTWEAILGGDPTTIMNAVQTGFDDVGSALVQFPGSVFTDIIDAFGNLG
;
A
#
# COMPACT_ATOMS: atom_id res chain seq x y z
N MET A 1 58.21 -46.22 -53.36
CA MET A 1 57.69 -46.92 -52.16
C MET A 1 56.34 -46.28 -51.85
N GLN A 2 55.25 -46.79 -52.43
CA GLN A 2 54.16 -47.50 -51.72
C GLN A 2 53.64 -46.67 -50.52
N ALA A 3 52.60 -45.85 -50.67
CA ALA A 3 51.15 -46.14 -50.85
C ALA A 3 50.47 -46.73 -49.61
N SER A 4 49.47 -46.00 -49.09
CA SER A 4 48.15 -46.44 -48.54
C SER A 4 47.49 -45.21 -47.88
N HIS A 5 46.61 -44.44 -48.55
CA HIS A 5 45.14 -44.59 -48.64
C HIS A 5 44.46 -44.64 -47.26
N VAL A 6 43.53 -43.73 -46.92
CA VAL A 6 42.09 -43.84 -47.27
C VAL A 6 41.44 -42.46 -47.59
N LEU A 7 40.58 -42.48 -48.62
CA LEU A 7 39.71 -41.42 -49.15
C LEU A 7 38.29 -41.49 -48.54
N SER A 8 37.55 -40.37 -48.54
CA SER A 8 36.31 -40.16 -49.34
C SER A 8 35.48 -39.00 -48.73
N LEU A 9 35.35 -37.82 -49.34
CA LEU A 9 34.51 -37.40 -50.48
C LEU A 9 32.99 -37.44 -50.23
N THR A 10 32.44 -36.23 -50.07
CA THR A 10 31.06 -35.81 -50.31
C THR A 10 30.75 -35.74 -51.81
N ALA A 11 29.65 -36.36 -52.26
CA ALA A 11 28.81 -35.91 -53.37
C ALA A 11 27.60 -36.86 -53.53
N GLY A 12 26.40 -36.29 -53.71
CA GLY A 12 25.16 -37.04 -53.90
C GLY A 12 24.90 -37.49 -55.33
N ALA A 13 23.95 -38.41 -55.49
CA ALA A 13 23.12 -38.57 -56.69
C ALA A 13 21.88 -39.42 -56.36
N ALA A 14 20.75 -39.05 -56.95
CA ALA A 14 19.43 -39.63 -56.79
C ALA A 14 19.28 -41.03 -57.41
N LEU A 15 18.38 -41.86 -56.87
CA LEU A 15 17.77 -42.98 -57.58
C LEU A 15 16.28 -43.10 -57.21
N ALA A 16 15.44 -43.05 -58.25
CA ALA A 16 14.03 -43.38 -58.20
C ALA A 16 13.82 -44.90 -58.14
N GLY A 17 12.83 -45.35 -57.36
CA GLY A 17 12.38 -46.74 -57.34
C GLY A 17 11.13 -46.88 -56.46
N GLY A 18 9.97 -47.11 -57.09
CA GLY A 18 8.68 -47.25 -56.40
C GLY A 18 8.55 -48.56 -55.64
N ILE A 19 7.73 -48.57 -54.58
CA ILE A 19 7.27 -49.77 -53.88
C ILE A 19 5.81 -49.60 -53.46
N ALA A 20 5.04 -50.67 -53.64
CA ALA A 20 3.61 -50.80 -53.41
C ALA A 20 3.17 -50.55 -51.96
N VAL A 21 1.95 -50.00 -51.83
CA VAL A 21 1.28 -49.76 -50.54
C VAL A 21 0.67 -51.06 -50.02
N VAL A 22 1.07 -51.47 -48.83
CA VAL A 22 0.36 -52.46 -48.01
C VAL A 22 -0.21 -51.73 -46.79
N PRO A 23 -1.52 -51.82 -46.49
CA PRO A 23 -2.07 -51.15 -45.32
C PRO A 23 -1.64 -51.87 -44.04
N VAL A 24 -1.00 -51.13 -43.13
CA VAL A 24 -0.69 -51.58 -41.77
C VAL A 24 -1.93 -51.34 -40.90
N ALA A 25 -2.34 -52.36 -40.14
CA ALA A 25 -3.47 -52.28 -39.21
C ALA A 25 -3.20 -51.26 -38.09
N ALA A 26 -4.23 -50.47 -37.75
CA ALA A 26 -4.16 -49.49 -36.68
C ALA A 26 -3.94 -50.16 -35.31
N SER A 27 -2.98 -49.63 -34.54
CA SER A 27 -2.74 -49.98 -33.15
C SER A 27 -3.89 -49.47 -32.25
N SER A 28 -4.30 -50.29 -31.28
CA SER A 28 -5.33 -49.96 -30.28
C SER A 28 -5.03 -48.66 -29.53
N PRO A 29 -6.07 -47.88 -29.14
CA PRO A 29 -5.87 -46.65 -28.38
C PRO A 29 -5.32 -46.93 -26.98
N PRO A 30 -4.46 -46.06 -26.43
CA PRO A 30 -4.00 -46.18 -25.06
C PRO A 30 -5.17 -45.98 -24.09
N ALA A 31 -5.09 -46.64 -22.93
CA ALA A 31 -6.05 -46.50 -21.84
C ALA A 31 -6.25 -45.03 -21.46
N ALA A 32 -7.50 -44.64 -21.21
CA ALA A 32 -7.87 -43.29 -20.80
C ALA A 32 -7.03 -42.87 -19.58
N ALA A 33 -6.19 -41.84 -19.77
CA ALA A 33 -5.55 -41.15 -18.67
C ALA A 33 -6.66 -40.56 -17.79
N ALA A 34 -6.65 -40.89 -16.50
CA ALA A 34 -7.44 -40.17 -15.53
C ALA A 34 -7.00 -38.71 -15.60
N VAL A 35 -7.91 -37.84 -16.06
CA VAL A 35 -7.77 -36.40 -15.87
C VAL A 35 -7.84 -36.21 -14.36
N LEU A 36 -6.68 -36.08 -13.73
CA LEU A 36 -6.63 -35.34 -12.48
C LEU A 36 -7.17 -33.96 -12.85
N ASP A 37 -8.34 -33.61 -12.30
CA ASP A 37 -8.76 -32.22 -12.19
C ASP A 37 -7.69 -31.50 -11.39
N ILE A 38 -6.62 -31.07 -12.07
CA ILE A 38 -5.78 -30.00 -11.58
C ILE A 38 -6.67 -28.77 -11.73
N ARG A 39 -7.44 -28.48 -10.68
CA ARG A 39 -7.87 -27.12 -10.42
C ARG A 39 -6.60 -26.31 -10.26
N LEU A 40 -6.18 -25.64 -11.33
CA LEU A 40 -5.39 -24.43 -11.22
C LEU A 40 -6.30 -23.43 -10.51
N ALA A 41 -6.21 -23.37 -9.19
CA ALA A 41 -6.57 -22.16 -8.49
C ALA A 41 -5.48 -21.14 -8.83
N SER A 42 -5.58 -20.48 -9.98
CA SER A 42 -5.27 -19.05 -9.97
C SER A 42 -6.43 -18.41 -9.22
N GLY A 43 -6.46 -18.59 -7.90
CA GLY A 43 -7.40 -17.81 -7.09
C GLY A 43 -6.96 -16.37 -7.26
N SER A 44 -7.86 -15.51 -7.73
CA SER A 44 -7.71 -14.07 -7.52
C SER A 44 -7.31 -13.85 -6.06
N ALA A 45 -6.35 -12.96 -5.81
CA ALA A 45 -6.01 -12.60 -4.45
C ALA A 45 -7.32 -12.20 -3.73
N GLN A 46 -7.51 -12.69 -2.49
CA GLN A 46 -8.74 -12.44 -1.77
C GLN A 46 -8.68 -11.03 -1.20
N ASP A 47 -9.68 -10.21 -1.51
CA ASP A 47 -9.80 -8.90 -0.87
C ASP A 47 -10.13 -9.04 0.62
N ILE A 48 -9.54 -8.14 1.40
CA ILE A 48 -9.87 -7.91 2.80
C ILE A 48 -10.26 -6.45 2.99
N VAL A 49 -10.82 -6.13 4.16
CA VAL A 49 -11.03 -4.76 4.62
C VAL A 49 -10.02 -4.45 5.71
N ILE A 50 -9.47 -3.23 5.69
CA ILE A 50 -8.68 -2.69 6.80
C ILE A 50 -9.30 -1.36 7.22
N ASP A 51 -9.71 -1.30 8.48
CA ASP A 51 -10.13 -0.06 9.14
C ASP A 51 -8.93 0.56 9.85
N PHE A 52 -8.37 1.63 9.29
CA PHE A 52 -7.36 2.44 9.96
C PHE A 52 -8.00 3.44 10.91
N VAL A 53 -7.64 3.37 12.19
CA VAL A 53 -8.20 4.21 13.24
C VAL A 53 -7.14 5.20 13.72
N ARG A 54 -7.41 6.50 13.60
CA ARG A 54 -6.53 7.53 14.20
C ARG A 54 -6.62 7.46 15.72
N HIS A 55 -5.50 7.55 16.42
CA HIS A 55 -5.50 7.64 17.88
C HIS A 55 -6.38 8.79 18.43
N ALA A 56 -6.87 8.60 19.65
CA ALA A 56 -7.61 9.59 20.43
C ALA A 56 -6.73 10.77 20.91
N GLU A 57 -7.34 11.79 21.50
CA GLU A 57 -6.65 13.01 21.91
C GLU A 57 -5.56 12.76 22.97
N MET A 58 -4.36 13.29 22.74
CA MET A 58 -3.24 13.26 23.70
C MET A 58 -3.41 14.29 24.83
N ILE A 59 -2.67 14.12 25.92
CA ILE A 59 -2.59 15.12 27.00
C ILE A 59 -1.85 16.41 26.58
N SER A 60 -2.28 17.54 27.13
CA SER A 60 -1.64 18.86 26.94
C SER A 60 -0.17 18.90 27.33
N PRO A 61 0.71 19.50 26.49
CA PRO A 61 0.44 20.23 25.23
C PRO A 61 0.57 19.39 23.94
N TYR A 62 0.69 18.06 24.04
CA TYR A 62 1.10 17.21 22.92
C TYR A 62 0.06 17.10 21.80
N GLU A 63 -1.23 17.32 22.09
CA GLU A 63 -2.31 17.41 21.10
C GLU A 63 -2.10 18.52 20.07
N ASN A 64 -1.25 19.51 20.37
CA ASN A 64 -0.96 20.65 19.50
C ASN A 64 0.48 20.66 18.96
N MET A 65 1.20 19.54 19.08
CA MET A 65 2.60 19.42 18.66
C MET A 65 2.77 18.33 17.60
N LEU A 66 3.75 18.53 16.71
CA LEU A 66 4.20 17.47 15.83
C LEU A 66 4.84 16.33 16.64
N THR A 67 4.44 15.09 16.32
CA THR A 67 4.91 13.91 17.04
C THR A 67 6.34 13.55 16.59
N PRO A 68 7.29 13.32 17.51
CA PRO A 68 8.49 12.56 17.18
C PRO A 68 8.10 11.13 16.74
N SER A 69 8.94 10.42 16.01
CA SER A 69 8.78 8.96 15.86
C SER A 69 10.14 8.26 15.69
N PRO A 70 10.42 7.10 16.30
CA PRO A 70 9.57 6.44 17.27
C PRO A 70 9.50 7.30 18.55
N ASP A 71 8.29 7.59 19.00
CA ASP A 71 8.05 8.41 20.20
C ASP A 71 7.86 7.56 21.45
N HIS A 72 8.21 6.28 21.43
CA HIS A 72 7.75 5.33 22.43
C HIS A 72 8.36 5.53 23.84
N PRO A 73 7.54 5.44 24.92
CA PRO A 73 6.10 5.21 24.86
C PRO A 73 5.32 6.47 24.43
N GLY A 74 5.84 7.67 24.61
CA GLY A 74 5.22 8.90 24.11
C GLY A 74 4.20 9.49 25.08
N ALA A 75 3.42 10.46 24.62
CA ALA A 75 2.39 11.09 25.43
C ALA A 75 1.17 10.17 25.57
N PRO A 76 0.58 10.04 26.78
CA PRO A 76 -0.67 9.33 26.98
C PRO A 76 -1.86 10.13 26.43
N LEU A 77 -3.03 9.49 26.38
CA LEU A 77 -4.29 10.16 26.12
C LEU A 77 -4.68 11.12 27.24
N SER A 78 -5.43 12.17 26.89
CA SER A 78 -6.11 13.04 27.86
C SER A 78 -7.32 12.31 28.46
N ASP A 79 -7.97 12.89 29.49
CA ASP A 79 -9.26 12.37 30.00
C ASP A 79 -10.33 12.33 28.88
N LEU A 80 -10.31 13.31 27.96
CA LEU A 80 -11.16 13.31 26.78
C LEU A 80 -10.73 12.19 25.79
N GLY A 81 -9.43 12.01 25.58
CA GLY A 81 -8.91 10.94 24.75
C GLY A 81 -9.31 9.54 25.24
N GLN A 82 -9.30 9.31 26.56
CA GLN A 82 -9.78 8.06 27.15
C GLN A 82 -11.28 7.82 26.89
N GLN A 83 -12.10 8.87 26.94
CA GLN A 83 -13.51 8.77 26.56
C GLN A 83 -13.67 8.48 25.06
N GLN A 84 -12.93 9.19 24.20
CA GLN A 84 -12.94 8.96 22.75
C GLN A 84 -12.52 7.53 22.39
N ALA A 85 -11.47 7.00 23.03
CA ALA A 85 -11.03 5.62 22.86
C ALA A 85 -12.12 4.61 23.23
N SER A 86 -12.85 4.86 24.32
CA SER A 86 -14.00 4.03 24.70
C SER A 86 -15.13 4.15 23.68
N ASP A 87 -15.42 5.36 23.19
CA ASP A 87 -16.51 5.60 22.24
C ASP A 87 -16.24 4.91 20.90
N VAL A 88 -15.04 5.08 20.33
CA VAL A 88 -14.67 4.42 19.07
C VAL A 88 -14.57 2.90 19.22
N GLY A 89 -14.10 2.40 20.36
CA GLY A 89 -14.09 0.95 20.61
C GLY A 89 -15.50 0.36 20.65
N ASN A 90 -16.46 1.05 21.28
CA ASN A 90 -17.87 0.63 21.23
C ASN A 90 -18.46 0.78 19.82
N GLN A 91 -18.11 1.83 19.07
CA GLN A 91 -18.56 2.00 17.70
C GLN A 91 -18.12 0.83 16.82
N LEU A 92 -16.81 0.55 16.76
CA LEU A 92 -16.24 -0.55 15.98
C LEU A 92 -16.85 -1.90 16.34
N PHE A 93 -17.00 -2.19 17.63
CA PHE A 93 -17.60 -3.45 18.09
C PHE A 93 -19.07 -3.58 17.66
N ASN A 94 -19.84 -2.49 17.67
CA ASN A 94 -21.24 -2.51 17.23
C ASN A 94 -21.39 -2.57 15.71
N GLU A 95 -20.43 -2.04 14.95
CA GLU A 95 -20.47 -1.98 13.48
C GLU A 95 -19.89 -3.24 12.83
N LEU A 96 -18.80 -3.78 13.38
CA LEU A 96 -18.05 -4.90 12.81
C LEU A 96 -18.34 -6.24 13.51
N GLY A 97 -18.76 -6.22 14.78
CA GLY A 97 -18.73 -7.42 15.60
C GLY A 97 -17.30 -7.99 15.63
N GLN A 98 -17.17 -9.30 15.42
CA GLN A 98 -15.88 -9.98 15.40
C GLN A 98 -14.97 -9.47 14.27
N VAL A 99 -13.68 -9.29 14.54
CA VAL A 99 -12.67 -8.93 13.51
C VAL A 99 -11.58 -10.00 13.37
N ALA A 100 -10.98 -10.09 12.19
CA ALA A 100 -9.92 -11.05 11.91
C ALA A 100 -8.64 -10.74 12.70
N GLY A 101 -8.37 -9.45 12.97
CA GLY A 101 -7.18 -8.99 13.66
C GLY A 101 -7.31 -7.57 14.21
N ILE A 102 -6.57 -7.29 15.29
CA ILE A 102 -6.38 -5.94 15.83
C ILE A 102 -4.88 -5.64 15.83
N PHE A 103 -4.51 -4.51 15.24
CA PHE A 103 -3.12 -4.06 15.12
C PHE A 103 -2.97 -2.65 15.69
N SER A 104 -1.79 -2.33 16.19
CA SER A 104 -1.52 -1.01 16.77
C SER A 104 -0.07 -0.62 16.52
N GLY A 105 0.16 0.66 16.23
CA GLY A 105 1.47 1.29 16.46
C GLY A 105 1.89 1.18 17.93
N LEU A 106 3.17 1.41 18.25
CA LEU A 106 3.64 1.24 19.64
C LEU A 106 3.41 2.46 20.53
N GLY A 107 3.00 3.60 19.94
CA GLY A 107 2.79 4.84 20.67
C GLY A 107 1.73 4.66 21.75
N LEU A 108 1.94 5.24 22.92
CA LEU A 108 1.06 5.07 24.08
C LEU A 108 -0.35 5.57 23.75
N ARG A 109 -0.49 6.73 23.10
CA ARG A 109 -1.79 7.21 22.59
C ARG A 109 -2.49 6.21 21.67
N VAL A 110 -1.73 5.47 20.86
CA VAL A 110 -2.27 4.52 19.87
C VAL A 110 -2.73 3.25 20.59
N THR A 111 -1.87 2.69 21.44
CA THR A 111 -2.17 1.49 22.23
C THR A 111 -3.29 1.72 23.25
N GLU A 112 -3.34 2.89 23.89
CA GLU A 112 -4.46 3.29 24.77
C GLU A 112 -5.76 3.48 23.98
N THR A 113 -5.70 3.91 22.71
CA THR A 113 -6.89 4.02 21.86
C THR A 113 -7.41 2.63 21.44
N ALA A 114 -6.50 1.69 21.15
CA ALA A 114 -6.85 0.33 20.77
C ALA A 114 -7.45 -0.51 21.90
N ALA A 115 -7.04 -0.24 23.15
CA ALA A 115 -7.35 -1.08 24.30
C ALA A 115 -8.86 -1.32 24.54
N PRO A 116 -9.75 -0.30 24.50
CA PRO A 116 -11.17 -0.53 24.73
C PRO A 116 -11.83 -1.43 23.68
N PHE A 117 -11.45 -1.31 22.40
CA PHE A 117 -11.94 -2.20 21.35
C PHE A 117 -11.44 -3.64 21.55
N ALA A 118 -10.15 -3.78 21.85
CA ALA A 118 -9.55 -5.08 22.10
C ALA A 118 -10.14 -5.81 23.30
N ASP A 119 -10.48 -5.09 24.37
CA ASP A 119 -11.17 -5.63 25.54
C ASP A 119 -12.59 -6.14 25.19
N LEU A 120 -13.31 -5.45 24.29
CA LEU A 120 -14.64 -5.87 23.81
C LEU A 120 -14.55 -7.13 22.94
N GLU A 121 -13.56 -7.20 22.05
CA GLU A 121 -13.28 -8.35 21.18
C GLU A 121 -12.65 -9.53 21.94
N GLY A 122 -12.10 -9.30 23.14
CA GLY A 122 -11.33 -10.30 23.88
C GLY A 122 -10.01 -10.68 23.21
N MET A 123 -9.41 -9.74 22.47
CA MET A 123 -8.19 -9.92 21.67
C MET A 123 -7.01 -9.13 22.28
N THR A 124 -5.78 -9.54 21.96
CA THR A 124 -4.59 -8.74 22.23
C THR A 124 -4.14 -8.07 20.94
N PRO A 125 -4.03 -6.72 20.88
CA PRO A 125 -3.52 -6.05 19.70
C PRO A 125 -2.09 -6.48 19.36
N GLN A 126 -1.81 -6.71 18.08
CA GLN A 126 -0.47 -6.95 17.57
C GLN A 126 0.25 -5.62 17.37
N LEU A 127 1.40 -5.45 18.02
CA LEU A 127 2.19 -4.23 17.93
C LEU A 127 3.08 -4.24 16.67
N LEU A 128 2.90 -3.25 15.80
CA LEU A 128 3.66 -3.07 14.56
C LEU A 128 4.34 -1.70 14.54
N THR A 129 5.67 -1.66 14.49
CA THR A 129 6.45 -0.42 14.26
C THR A 129 6.08 0.26 12.94
N GLN A 130 5.59 -0.51 11.99
CA GLN A 130 5.14 -0.09 10.68
C GLN A 130 3.92 0.85 10.75
N LEU A 131 3.13 0.78 11.83
CA LEU A 131 1.95 1.62 12.05
C LEU A 131 2.25 2.88 12.87
N ASP A 132 3.52 3.16 13.21
CA ASP A 132 3.87 4.40 13.89
C ASP A 132 3.66 5.63 12.99
N GLU A 133 3.40 6.77 13.63
CA GLU A 133 3.24 8.07 12.93
C GLU A 133 4.51 8.43 12.16
N VAL A 134 4.34 9.22 11.10
CA VAL A 134 5.43 9.85 10.38
C VAL A 134 6.37 10.56 11.35
N ASP A 135 7.67 10.26 11.30
CA ASP A 135 8.66 10.94 12.12
C ASP A 135 8.89 12.38 11.63
N SER A 136 8.55 13.34 12.48
CA SER A 136 8.70 14.77 12.19
C SER A 136 10.16 15.24 12.19
N GLY A 137 11.12 14.40 12.62
CA GLY A 137 12.55 14.68 12.54
C GLY A 137 12.93 16.00 13.22
N ILE A 138 13.57 16.92 12.48
CA ILE A 138 13.95 18.25 13.00
C ILE A 138 12.76 19.13 13.43
N TYR A 139 11.53 18.79 13.04
CA TYR A 139 10.31 19.51 13.42
C TYR A 139 9.59 18.85 14.60
N ALA A 140 10.13 17.77 15.16
CA ALA A 140 9.51 17.09 16.29
C ALA A 140 9.30 18.04 17.48
N LEU A 141 8.12 17.98 18.09
CA LEU A 141 7.65 18.83 19.18
C LEU A 141 7.46 20.32 18.84
N ASP A 142 7.63 20.72 17.59
CA ASP A 142 7.20 22.05 17.17
C ASP A 142 5.67 22.14 17.25
N PRO A 143 5.10 23.26 17.70
CA PRO A 143 3.67 23.49 17.61
C PRO A 143 3.21 23.37 16.16
N ILE A 144 2.08 22.72 15.93
CA ILE A 144 1.50 22.48 14.60
C ILE A 144 1.36 23.79 13.79
N GLU A 145 1.03 24.89 14.45
CA GLU A 145 0.83 26.20 13.82
C GLU A 145 2.11 27.01 13.59
N SER A 146 3.24 26.55 14.13
CA SER A 146 4.53 27.20 13.97
C SER A 146 5.05 27.08 12.54
N LEU A 147 6.14 27.79 12.24
CA LEU A 147 6.85 27.60 10.96
C LEU A 147 7.32 26.15 10.78
N GLY A 148 7.82 25.50 11.84
CA GLY A 148 8.24 24.10 11.79
C GLY A 148 7.07 23.17 11.53
N GLY A 149 5.94 23.37 12.20
CA GLY A 149 4.69 22.64 11.95
C GLY A 149 4.24 22.72 10.49
N ARG A 150 4.21 23.93 9.92
CA ARG A 150 3.86 24.17 8.51
C ARG A 150 4.86 23.55 7.53
N LEU A 151 6.15 23.56 7.86
CA LEU A 151 7.17 22.90 7.04
C LEU A 151 7.05 21.38 7.12
N GLY A 152 6.74 20.81 8.29
CA GLY A 152 6.45 19.39 8.45
C GLY A 152 5.27 18.94 7.59
N PHE A 153 4.16 19.68 7.62
CA PHE A 153 3.02 19.39 6.73
C PHE A 153 3.35 19.54 5.25
N LEU A 154 4.16 20.53 4.88
CA LEU A 154 4.60 20.68 3.49
C LEU A 154 5.46 19.50 3.04
N THR A 155 6.28 18.94 3.94
CA THR A 155 7.08 17.74 3.68
C THR A 155 6.18 16.54 3.37
N VAL A 156 5.23 16.25 4.26
CA VAL A 156 4.25 15.16 4.07
C VAL A 156 3.39 15.40 2.82
N GLY A 157 2.92 16.63 2.60
CA GLY A 157 2.16 17.00 1.40
C GLY A 157 2.98 16.84 0.11
N GLY A 158 4.30 17.04 0.16
CA GLY A 158 5.22 16.74 -0.93
C GLY A 158 5.30 15.23 -1.21
N TRP A 159 5.31 14.42 -0.16
CA TRP A 159 5.33 12.96 -0.29
C TRP A 159 4.07 12.37 -0.88
N THR A 160 2.94 13.06 -0.71
CA THR A 160 1.62 12.61 -1.16
C THR A 160 1.21 13.29 -2.46
N LEU A 161 0.62 14.48 -2.37
CA LEU A 161 0.11 15.25 -3.50
C LEU A 161 1.23 15.69 -4.46
N GLY A 162 2.46 15.77 -3.97
CA GLY A 162 3.65 16.03 -4.76
C GLY A 162 4.29 14.79 -5.40
N ALA A 163 3.84 13.57 -5.09
CA ALA A 163 4.43 12.35 -5.63
C ALA A 163 4.41 12.29 -7.17
N PRO A 164 3.30 12.64 -7.86
CA PRO A 164 3.28 12.77 -9.33
C PRO A 164 4.27 13.80 -9.88
N LEU A 165 4.75 14.73 -9.05
CA LEU A 165 5.71 15.77 -9.41
C LEU A 165 7.15 15.41 -9.03
N GLY A 166 7.40 14.19 -8.56
CA GLY A 166 8.73 13.75 -8.14
C GLY A 166 9.14 14.23 -6.75
N LEU A 167 8.18 14.54 -5.88
CA LEU A 167 8.43 15.05 -4.52
C LEU A 167 8.32 13.99 -3.41
N ALA A 168 8.09 12.71 -3.74
CA ALA A 168 8.19 11.62 -2.76
C ALA A 168 9.60 11.49 -2.17
N LEU A 169 10.64 11.92 -2.91
CA LEU A 169 12.02 12.00 -2.41
C LEU A 169 12.34 13.26 -1.61
N LEU A 170 11.36 14.13 -1.33
CA LEU A 170 11.59 15.30 -0.48
C LEU A 170 12.13 14.83 0.87
N SER A 171 13.28 15.35 1.28
CA SER A 171 13.93 14.88 2.51
C SER A 171 13.17 15.36 3.75
N ALA A 172 13.03 14.49 4.75
CA ALA A 172 12.72 14.86 6.13
C ALA A 172 14.00 14.73 6.99
N PRO A 173 14.76 15.83 7.19
CA PRO A 173 15.99 15.75 7.95
C PRO A 173 15.76 15.30 9.39
N GLY A 174 16.61 14.41 9.87
CA GLY A 174 16.53 13.86 11.23
C GLY A 174 15.37 12.90 11.46
N SER A 175 14.57 12.62 10.43
CA SER A 175 13.50 11.64 10.47
C SER A 175 14.02 10.22 10.20
N HIS A 176 13.45 9.23 10.87
CA HIS A 176 13.59 7.81 10.48
C HIS A 176 12.92 7.52 9.14
N ASP A 177 11.84 8.23 8.85
CA ASP A 177 11.17 8.28 7.55
C ASP A 177 11.90 9.30 6.66
N ALA A 178 13.10 8.94 6.17
CA ALA A 178 14.01 9.88 5.51
C ALA A 178 13.38 10.66 4.32
N ASN A 179 12.38 10.05 3.68
CA ASN A 179 11.50 10.62 2.66
C ASN A 179 10.19 9.79 2.56
N GLY A 180 9.32 10.16 1.62
CA GLY A 180 8.02 9.51 1.41
C GLY A 180 8.09 8.09 0.84
N ILE A 181 9.18 7.69 0.18
CA ILE A 181 9.39 6.31 -0.27
C ILE A 181 9.65 5.40 0.94
N VAL A 182 10.58 5.81 1.81
CA VAL A 182 10.91 5.05 3.04
C VAL A 182 9.68 4.91 3.94
N MET A 183 8.91 5.98 4.08
CA MET A 183 7.67 5.97 4.85
C MET A 183 6.63 5.02 4.25
N GLY A 184 6.42 5.11 2.93
CA GLY A 184 5.48 4.26 2.19
C GLY A 184 5.82 2.78 2.35
N GLU A 185 7.07 2.40 2.08
CA GLU A 185 7.54 1.01 2.19
C GLU A 185 7.41 0.45 3.62
N ARG A 186 7.74 1.27 4.63
CA ARG A 186 7.54 0.88 6.03
C ARG A 186 6.08 0.57 6.30
N PHE A 187 5.16 1.39 5.81
CA PHE A 187 3.73 1.18 6.06
C PHE A 187 3.18 0.01 5.23
N ASP A 188 3.65 -0.17 3.98
CA ASP A 188 3.33 -1.31 3.12
C ASP A 188 3.71 -2.64 3.78
N ASP A 189 4.88 -2.73 4.42
CA ASP A 189 5.28 -3.91 5.21
C ASP A 189 4.27 -4.22 6.33
N GLY A 190 3.71 -3.18 6.95
CA GLY A 190 2.66 -3.30 7.97
C GLY A 190 1.36 -3.82 7.36
N VAL A 191 0.94 -3.25 6.23
CA VAL A 191 -0.25 -3.69 5.49
C VAL A 191 -0.12 -5.12 4.99
N GLN A 192 1.05 -5.52 4.49
CA GLN A 192 1.32 -6.90 4.12
C GLN A 192 1.20 -7.86 5.32
N THR A 193 1.71 -7.45 6.49
CA THR A 193 1.58 -8.25 7.72
C THR A 193 0.12 -8.45 8.13
N MET A 194 -0.70 -7.39 8.02
CA MET A 194 -2.14 -7.46 8.29
C MET A 194 -2.83 -8.35 7.26
N TYR A 195 -2.56 -8.15 5.97
CA TYR A 195 -3.10 -8.98 4.90
C TYR A 195 -2.81 -10.48 5.09
N ASP A 196 -1.55 -10.84 5.37
CA ASP A 196 -1.16 -12.22 5.62
C ASP A 196 -1.89 -12.80 6.84
N HIS A 197 -2.10 -11.98 7.88
CA HIS A 197 -2.84 -12.37 9.07
C HIS A 197 -4.34 -12.57 8.79
N ALA A 198 -4.96 -11.64 8.08
CA ALA A 198 -6.35 -11.73 7.66
C ALA A 198 -6.60 -13.00 6.82
N LEU A 199 -5.72 -13.32 5.87
CA LEU A 199 -5.82 -14.56 5.09
C LEU A 199 -5.73 -15.81 5.97
N ALA A 200 -4.84 -15.80 6.96
CA ALA A 200 -4.69 -16.89 7.93
C ALA A 200 -5.90 -17.06 8.85
N ASN A 201 -6.76 -16.04 8.99
CA ASN A 201 -7.97 -16.02 9.79
C ASN A 201 -9.23 -15.74 8.94
N SER A 202 -9.21 -16.14 7.67
CA SER A 202 -10.27 -15.82 6.68
C SER A 202 -11.64 -16.45 6.98
N ASP A 203 -11.72 -17.35 7.96
CA ASP A 203 -12.93 -17.90 8.53
C ASP A 203 -13.62 -16.96 9.55
N VAL A 204 -12.94 -15.90 9.99
CA VAL A 204 -13.51 -14.82 10.80
C VAL A 204 -14.04 -13.74 9.86
N VAL A 205 -15.37 -13.73 9.69
CA VAL A 205 -16.08 -12.73 8.89
C VAL A 205 -16.79 -11.76 9.84
N SER A 206 -16.56 -10.47 9.65
CA SER A 206 -17.20 -9.39 10.41
C SER A 206 -18.66 -9.18 9.97
N ASP A 207 -19.42 -8.39 10.72
CA ASP A 207 -20.84 -8.10 10.45
C ASP A 207 -21.07 -7.35 9.13
N ASN A 208 -20.03 -6.69 8.59
CA ASN A 208 -20.00 -6.13 7.24
C ASN A 208 -19.93 -7.21 6.12
N GLY A 209 -19.78 -8.49 6.48
CA GLY A 209 -19.70 -9.61 5.55
C GLY A 209 -18.32 -9.83 4.94
N GLN A 210 -17.28 -9.14 5.41
CA GLN A 210 -15.91 -9.20 4.91
C GLN A 210 -14.94 -9.70 5.99
N VAL A 211 -13.76 -10.17 5.56
CA VAL A 211 -12.64 -10.41 6.48
C VAL A 211 -12.03 -9.04 6.76
N THR A 212 -12.17 -8.57 8.00
CA THR A 212 -11.79 -7.20 8.39
C THR A 212 -10.73 -7.21 9.46
N ASP A 213 -9.65 -6.47 9.24
CA ASP A 213 -8.68 -6.10 10.27
C ASP A 213 -8.90 -4.65 10.72
N VAL A 214 -8.59 -4.36 11.99
CA VAL A 214 -8.63 -2.99 12.53
C VAL A 214 -7.22 -2.59 12.97
N ALA A 215 -6.73 -1.46 12.46
CA ALA A 215 -5.37 -0.98 12.66
C ALA A 215 -5.34 0.42 13.28
N PHE A 216 -4.87 0.52 14.51
CA PHE A 216 -4.74 1.81 15.21
C PHE A 216 -3.40 2.47 14.85
N THR A 217 -3.46 3.71 14.37
CA THR A 217 -2.31 4.48 13.89
C THR A 217 -2.58 6.00 14.00
N SER A 218 -1.96 6.82 13.16
CA SER A 218 -1.96 8.28 13.22
C SER A 218 -2.15 8.91 11.84
N THR A 219 -2.52 10.20 11.82
CA THR A 219 -3.05 10.86 10.63
C THR A 219 -2.07 10.95 9.48
N ALA A 220 -0.83 11.36 9.73
CA ALA A 220 0.11 11.60 8.63
C ALA A 220 0.48 10.27 7.96
N SER A 221 0.59 9.19 8.72
CA SER A 221 0.82 7.85 8.19
C SER A 221 -0.35 7.34 7.35
N ILE A 222 -1.60 7.43 7.84
CA ILE A 222 -2.79 7.04 7.08
C ILE A 222 -2.84 7.82 5.77
N PHE A 223 -2.70 9.14 5.84
CA PHE A 223 -2.79 9.99 4.65
C PHE A 223 -1.67 9.68 3.66
N THR A 224 -0.45 9.48 4.13
CA THR A 224 0.68 9.20 3.25
C THR A 224 0.47 7.91 2.50
N TRP A 225 0.13 6.85 3.24
CA TRP A 225 -0.11 5.54 2.64
C TRP A 225 -1.30 5.56 1.68
N VAL A 226 -2.45 6.13 2.08
CA VAL A 226 -3.64 6.21 1.23
C VAL A 226 -3.32 6.91 -0.09
N MET A 227 -2.69 8.09 -0.04
CA MET A 227 -2.40 8.84 -1.27
C MET A 227 -1.39 8.15 -2.19
N GLN A 228 -0.50 7.33 -1.62
CA GLN A 228 0.51 6.60 -2.39
C GLN A 228 -0.01 5.28 -2.96
N ASN A 229 -1.00 4.64 -2.33
CA ASN A 229 -1.35 3.24 -2.62
C ASN A 229 -2.77 2.98 -3.10
N VAL A 230 -3.75 3.86 -2.83
CA VAL A 230 -5.12 3.57 -3.29
C VAL A 230 -5.34 3.95 -4.75
N ASP A 231 -6.20 3.23 -5.45
CA ASP A 231 -6.48 3.42 -6.88
C ASP A 231 -7.52 4.53 -7.16
N ASN A 232 -8.25 4.96 -6.13
CA ASN A 232 -9.34 5.92 -6.23
C ASN A 232 -9.24 7.10 -5.21
N PRO A 233 -8.08 7.76 -5.05
CA PRO A 233 -7.98 8.88 -4.11
C PRO A 233 -8.86 10.02 -4.62
N ASP A 234 -9.92 10.40 -3.91
CA ASP A 234 -10.79 11.53 -4.29
C ASP A 234 -10.05 12.86 -4.13
N ILE A 235 -9.34 13.27 -5.18
CA ILE A 235 -8.49 14.45 -5.18
C ILE A 235 -9.31 15.73 -4.93
N PRO A 236 -10.48 15.96 -5.56
CA PRO A 236 -11.34 17.09 -5.21
C PRO A 236 -11.70 17.13 -3.72
N PHE A 237 -12.10 16.00 -3.14
CA PHE A 237 -12.42 15.88 -1.71
C PHE A 237 -11.22 16.23 -0.83
N PHE A 238 -10.04 15.65 -1.07
CA PHE A 238 -8.86 15.95 -0.26
C PHE A 238 -8.40 17.40 -0.41
N LEU A 239 -8.51 17.99 -1.61
CA LEU A 239 -8.21 19.40 -1.81
C LEU A 239 -9.19 20.31 -1.07
N ASP A 240 -10.46 19.93 -0.97
CA ASP A 240 -11.45 20.66 -0.19
C ASP A 240 -11.20 20.49 1.32
N LEU A 241 -10.89 19.28 1.80
CA LEU A 241 -10.45 19.06 3.18
C LEU A 241 -9.24 19.92 3.54
N ILE A 242 -8.24 20.02 2.67
CA ILE A 242 -7.04 20.84 2.91
C ILE A 242 -7.37 22.34 2.92
N LYS A 243 -8.31 22.81 2.07
CA LYS A 243 -8.77 24.21 2.09
C LYS A 243 -9.59 24.52 3.34
N GLU A 244 -10.40 23.56 3.79
CA GLU A 244 -11.24 23.66 4.98
C GLU A 244 -10.46 23.45 6.27
N ALA A 245 -9.29 22.79 6.19
CA ALA A 245 -8.34 22.64 7.26
C ALA A 245 -7.81 24.01 7.69
N ASN A 246 -8.58 24.63 8.58
CA ASN A 246 -8.26 25.90 9.20
C ASN A 246 -7.74 25.65 10.61
N SER A 247 -6.90 26.55 11.09
CA SER A 247 -6.56 26.61 12.51
C SER A 247 -7.80 27.08 13.29
N VAL A 248 -8.35 26.26 14.20
CA VAL A 248 -9.37 26.74 15.15
C VAL A 248 -8.72 27.39 16.37
N PRO A 249 -9.43 28.29 17.07
CA PRO A 249 -8.98 28.81 18.36
C PRO A 249 -8.66 27.63 19.29
N ASN A 250 -7.46 27.63 19.87
CA ASN A 250 -6.82 26.58 20.69
C ASN A 250 -5.72 25.75 20.01
N GLY A 251 -5.37 26.04 18.75
CA GLY A 251 -4.20 25.41 18.11
C GLY A 251 -4.48 24.04 17.47
N GLN A 252 -5.72 23.56 17.56
CA GLN A 252 -6.18 22.45 16.73
C GLN A 252 -6.27 22.93 15.28
N THR A 253 -5.60 22.26 14.35
CA THR A 253 -5.93 22.35 12.94
C THR A 253 -7.15 21.47 12.72
N THR A 254 -8.28 22.05 12.35
CA THR A 254 -9.53 21.30 12.16
C THR A 254 -9.42 20.29 11.02
N ILE A 255 -9.78 19.04 11.33
CA ILE A 255 -10.54 18.10 10.50
C ILE A 255 -9.88 17.67 9.17
N PHE A 256 -8.55 17.52 9.11
CA PHE A 256 -8.02 16.67 8.03
C PHE A 256 -8.46 15.21 8.27
N LEU A 257 -8.25 14.73 9.50
CA LEU A 257 -8.78 13.46 10.00
C LEU A 257 -8.93 13.61 11.52
N PRO A 258 -10.14 13.76 12.10
CA PRO A 258 -10.37 13.92 13.54
C PRO A 258 -9.79 12.81 14.41
N ASN A 259 -9.56 13.07 15.70
CA ASN A 259 -9.22 12.01 16.67
C ASN A 259 -10.29 10.92 16.62
N THR A 260 -9.85 9.65 16.64
CA THR A 260 -10.70 8.45 16.49
C THR A 260 -11.46 8.31 15.18
N ALA A 261 -11.13 9.10 14.16
CA ALA A 261 -11.67 8.89 12.83
C ALA A 261 -11.21 7.54 12.25
N VAL A 262 -12.11 6.90 11.50
CA VAL A 262 -11.92 5.60 10.86
C VAL A 262 -11.80 5.78 9.35
N VAL A 263 -10.78 5.18 8.75
CA VAL A 263 -10.55 5.17 7.31
C VAL A 263 -10.59 3.73 6.83
N GLU A 264 -11.56 3.41 5.99
CA GLU A 264 -11.79 2.06 5.48
C GLU A 264 -11.16 1.91 4.10
N VAL A 265 -10.31 0.90 3.93
CA VAL A 265 -9.79 0.48 2.64
C VAL A 265 -10.12 -0.98 2.38
N GLN A 266 -10.33 -1.32 1.11
CA GLN A 266 -10.62 -2.68 0.68
C GLN A 266 -9.70 -3.06 -0.48
N GLY A 267 -9.17 -4.27 -0.46
CA GLY A 267 -8.38 -4.77 -1.58
C GLY A 267 -7.34 -5.78 -1.14
N ASN A 268 -6.26 -5.87 -1.93
CA ASN A 268 -5.16 -6.78 -1.67
C ASN A 268 -3.85 -6.28 -2.30
N PRO A 269 -2.68 -6.79 -1.84
CA PRO A 269 -1.37 -6.36 -2.35
C PRO A 269 -1.09 -6.64 -3.84
N THR A 270 -1.91 -7.46 -4.51
CA THR A 270 -1.72 -7.84 -5.93
C THR A 270 -2.58 -7.00 -6.86
N ASP A 271 -3.85 -6.82 -6.53
CA ASP A 271 -4.83 -6.14 -7.40
C ASP A 271 -4.95 -4.64 -7.09
N GLY A 272 -4.49 -4.19 -5.92
CA GLY A 272 -4.56 -2.81 -5.48
C GLY A 272 -5.50 -2.59 -4.30
N TRP A 273 -5.57 -1.35 -3.83
CA TRP A 273 -6.41 -0.95 -2.71
C TRP A 273 -7.39 0.14 -3.13
N THR A 274 -8.64 -0.01 -2.75
CA THR A 274 -9.69 1.00 -2.92
C THR A 274 -9.98 1.66 -1.59
N LEU A 275 -9.94 3.00 -1.54
CA LEU A 275 -10.45 3.78 -0.43
C LEU A 275 -11.98 3.73 -0.45
N VAL A 276 -12.59 3.21 0.61
CA VAL A 276 -14.05 3.04 0.74
C VAL A 276 -14.66 4.21 1.51
N SER A 277 -14.04 4.61 2.61
CA SER A 277 -14.57 5.65 3.49
C SER A 277 -13.46 6.44 4.16
N TRP A 278 -13.66 7.76 4.27
CA TRP A 278 -12.83 8.67 5.06
C TRP A 278 -13.66 9.31 6.17
N ASP A 279 -13.56 8.80 7.39
CA ASP A 279 -14.34 9.25 8.55
C ASP A 279 -15.86 9.26 8.30
N GLY A 280 -16.37 8.18 7.70
CA GLY A 280 -17.79 8.04 7.33
C GLY A 280 -18.19 8.76 6.04
N HIS A 281 -17.28 9.50 5.40
CA HIS A 281 -17.47 10.00 4.04
C HIS A 281 -17.17 8.90 3.03
N ALA A 282 -18.20 8.34 2.40
CA ALA A 282 -18.04 7.33 1.37
C ALA A 282 -17.31 7.89 0.14
N ILE A 283 -16.29 7.17 -0.34
CA ILE A 283 -15.51 7.50 -1.52
C ILE A 283 -15.99 6.64 -2.69
N ALA A 284 -16.12 7.22 -3.87
CA ALA A 284 -16.53 6.48 -5.05
C ALA A 284 -15.43 5.50 -5.47
N ALA A 285 -15.80 4.25 -5.71
CA ALA A 285 -14.86 3.24 -6.22
C ALA A 285 -14.32 3.63 -7.60
N ASP A 286 -15.15 4.26 -8.43
CA ASP A 286 -14.74 4.80 -9.73
C ASP A 286 -14.28 6.25 -9.55
N PRO A 287 -12.97 6.56 -9.73
CA PRO A 287 -12.45 7.91 -9.57
C PRO A 287 -12.93 8.86 -10.68
N ASP A 288 -13.01 10.15 -10.36
CA ASP A 288 -13.16 11.18 -11.39
C ASP A 288 -11.87 11.32 -12.24
N LEU A 289 -11.96 11.98 -13.40
CA LEU A 289 -10.83 12.09 -14.32
C LEU A 289 -9.59 12.76 -13.68
N LEU A 290 -9.75 13.73 -12.79
CA LEU A 290 -8.59 14.35 -12.12
C LEU A 290 -7.89 13.33 -11.21
N SER A 291 -8.67 12.57 -10.47
CA SER A 291 -8.18 11.54 -9.55
C SER A 291 -7.53 10.37 -10.28
N ALA A 292 -8.14 9.92 -11.38
CA ALA A 292 -7.59 8.86 -12.23
C ALA A 292 -6.25 9.28 -12.87
N LEU A 293 -6.19 10.48 -13.48
CA LEU A 293 -4.94 11.00 -14.04
C LEU A 293 -3.86 11.29 -12.98
N PHE A 294 -4.26 11.61 -11.75
CA PHE A 294 -3.32 11.73 -10.63
C PHE A 294 -2.66 10.37 -10.36
N VAL A 295 -3.46 9.31 -10.26
CA VAL A 295 -2.99 7.92 -10.05
C VAL A 295 -2.10 7.48 -11.19
N ASP A 296 -2.50 7.67 -12.45
CA ASP A 296 -1.68 7.33 -13.62
C ASP A 296 -0.26 7.89 -13.53
N VAL A 297 -0.14 9.19 -13.22
CA VAL A 297 1.17 9.85 -13.14
C VAL A 297 1.91 9.42 -11.87
N ARG A 298 1.20 9.26 -10.74
CA ARG A 298 1.76 8.75 -9.49
C ARG A 298 2.41 7.38 -9.70
N ASP A 299 1.74 6.47 -10.39
CA ASP A 299 2.15 5.07 -10.55
C ASP A 299 3.35 4.91 -11.49
N VAL A 300 3.67 5.93 -12.29
CA VAL A 300 4.95 6.02 -13.00
C VAL A 300 6.03 6.66 -12.13
N MET A 301 5.66 7.70 -11.39
CA MET A 301 6.62 8.52 -10.66
C MET A 301 7.09 7.90 -9.35
N LEU A 302 6.24 7.16 -8.64
CA LEU A 302 6.62 6.48 -7.39
C LEU A 302 7.66 5.38 -7.65
N PRO A 303 7.49 4.42 -8.59
CA PRO A 303 8.53 3.45 -8.90
C PRO A 303 9.83 4.08 -9.38
N ALA A 304 9.77 5.16 -10.17
CA ALA A 304 10.96 5.89 -10.59
C ALA A 304 11.71 6.52 -9.41
N GLN A 305 10.99 7.06 -8.44
CA GLN A 305 11.56 7.62 -7.22
C GLN A 305 12.12 6.53 -6.29
N ALA A 306 11.42 5.42 -6.12
CA ALA A 306 11.89 4.26 -5.35
C ALA A 306 13.18 3.68 -5.95
N ALA A 307 13.22 3.47 -7.27
CA ALA A 307 14.42 3.02 -7.98
C ALA A 307 15.64 3.93 -7.73
N LEU A 308 15.44 5.25 -7.75
CA LEU A 308 16.49 6.22 -7.44
C LEU A 308 16.94 6.11 -5.97
N TRP A 309 16.00 5.99 -5.04
CA TRP A 309 16.29 5.84 -3.62
C TRP A 309 17.07 4.56 -3.31
N HIS A 310 16.57 3.40 -3.73
CA HIS A 310 17.23 2.11 -3.49
C HIS A 310 18.62 2.04 -4.12
N THR A 311 18.79 2.62 -5.31
CA THR A 311 20.11 2.70 -5.95
C THR A 311 21.06 3.55 -5.10
N TRP A 312 20.60 4.70 -4.60
CA TRP A 312 21.39 5.55 -3.73
C TRP A 312 21.74 4.86 -2.41
N GLU A 313 20.79 4.18 -1.78
CA GLU A 313 21.00 3.42 -0.54
C GLU A 313 21.99 2.26 -0.75
N ALA A 314 21.84 1.49 -1.82
CA ALA A 314 22.76 0.42 -2.18
C ALA A 314 24.19 0.94 -2.41
N ILE A 315 24.34 2.12 -3.04
CA ILE A 315 25.64 2.77 -3.23
C ILE A 315 26.27 3.13 -1.88
N LEU A 316 25.50 3.62 -0.91
CA LEU A 316 26.00 3.91 0.44
C LEU A 316 26.44 2.65 1.18
N GLY A 317 25.74 1.52 0.97
CA GLY A 317 26.12 0.22 1.52
C GLY A 317 27.41 -0.35 0.92
N GLY A 318 27.73 0.02 -0.33
CA GLY A 318 29.00 -0.28 -0.98
C GLY A 318 29.17 -1.72 -1.48
N ASP A 319 28.14 -2.57 -1.38
CA ASP A 319 28.16 -3.93 -1.92
C ASP A 319 27.81 -3.93 -3.43
N PRO A 320 28.71 -4.39 -4.32
CA PRO A 320 28.45 -4.38 -5.76
C PRO A 320 27.26 -5.23 -6.21
N THR A 321 26.92 -6.29 -5.47
CA THR A 321 25.78 -7.16 -5.81
C THR A 321 24.48 -6.45 -5.47
N THR A 322 24.39 -5.84 -4.28
CA THR A 322 23.23 -5.04 -3.88
C THR A 322 23.02 -3.86 -4.84
N ILE A 323 24.08 -3.18 -5.27
CA ILE A 323 23.99 -2.09 -6.25
C ILE A 323 23.43 -2.61 -7.59
N MET A 324 23.95 -3.74 -8.10
CA MET A 324 23.48 -4.31 -9.36
C MET A 324 22.01 -4.73 -9.26
N ASN A 325 21.62 -5.36 -8.16
CA ASN A 325 20.24 -5.78 -7.93
C ASN A 325 19.30 -4.57 -7.87
N ALA A 326 19.65 -3.52 -7.10
CA ALA A 326 18.84 -2.31 -7.00
C ALA A 326 18.64 -1.62 -8.37
N VAL A 327 19.69 -1.55 -9.19
CA VAL A 327 19.61 -1.00 -10.54
C VAL A 327 18.71 -1.87 -11.44
N GLN A 328 18.86 -3.20 -11.39
CA GLN A 328 18.07 -4.11 -12.20
C GLN A 328 16.58 -4.05 -11.82
N THR A 329 16.27 -4.20 -10.53
CA THR A 329 14.90 -4.07 -10.01
C THR A 329 14.30 -2.73 -10.40
N GLY A 330 15.04 -1.63 -10.22
CA GLY A 330 14.57 -0.30 -10.63
C GLY A 330 14.28 -0.18 -12.13
N PHE A 331 15.06 -0.83 -13.01
CA PHE A 331 14.75 -0.87 -14.44
C PHE A 331 13.48 -1.67 -14.75
N ASP A 332 13.28 -2.80 -14.07
CA ASP A 332 12.12 -3.67 -14.28
C ASP A 332 10.83 -2.96 -13.82
N ASP A 333 10.85 -2.35 -12.63
CA ASP A 333 9.68 -1.65 -12.05
C ASP A 333 9.29 -0.41 -12.86
N VAL A 334 10.26 0.45 -13.19
CA VAL A 334 10.02 1.64 -14.02
C VAL A 334 9.61 1.25 -15.43
N GLY A 335 10.22 0.19 -15.99
CA GLY A 335 9.86 -0.35 -17.29
C GLY A 335 8.41 -0.83 -17.34
N SER A 336 7.97 -1.56 -16.32
CA SER A 336 6.58 -2.03 -16.17
C SER A 336 5.61 -0.85 -16.12
N ALA A 337 5.88 0.12 -15.25
CA ALA A 337 5.03 1.30 -15.09
C ALA A 337 4.91 2.13 -16.40
N LEU A 338 6.02 2.36 -17.11
CA LEU A 338 6.02 3.07 -18.39
C LEU A 338 5.25 2.34 -19.50
N VAL A 339 5.19 1.01 -19.45
CA VAL A 339 4.40 0.22 -20.43
C VAL A 339 2.91 0.31 -20.14
N GLN A 340 2.51 0.33 -18.87
CA GLN A 340 1.11 0.40 -18.44
C GLN A 340 0.52 1.80 -18.67
N PHE A 341 1.29 2.85 -18.38
CA PHE A 341 0.84 4.24 -18.34
C PHE A 341 0.03 4.73 -19.56
N PRO A 342 0.46 4.54 -20.83
CA PRO A 342 -0.33 5.02 -21.97
C PRO A 342 -1.70 4.35 -22.07
N GLY A 343 -1.83 3.11 -21.61
CA GLY A 343 -3.07 2.34 -21.61
C GLY A 343 -4.04 2.84 -20.55
N SER A 344 -3.55 3.08 -19.33
CA SER A 344 -4.34 3.61 -18.22
C SER A 344 -4.91 5.01 -18.55
N VAL A 345 -4.05 5.96 -18.94
CA VAL A 345 -4.47 7.32 -19.36
C VAL A 345 -5.51 7.30 -20.48
N PHE A 346 -5.34 6.43 -21.47
CA PHE A 346 -6.29 6.34 -22.57
C PHE A 346 -7.64 5.76 -22.13
N THR A 347 -7.62 4.76 -21.25
CA THR A 347 -8.83 4.13 -20.69
C THR A 347 -9.61 5.16 -19.86
N ASP A 348 -8.94 5.87 -18.96
CA ASP A 348 -9.58 6.84 -18.06
C ASP A 348 -10.18 8.03 -18.82
N ILE A 349 -9.49 8.50 -19.87
CA ILE A 349 -10.05 9.52 -20.76
C ILE A 349 -11.32 9.01 -21.45
N ILE A 350 -11.32 7.76 -21.94
CA ILE A 350 -12.50 7.18 -22.59
C ILE A 350 -13.65 7.01 -21.60
N ASP A 351 -13.39 6.46 -20.42
CA ASP A 351 -14.42 6.19 -19.43
C ASP A 351 -15.07 7.48 -18.93
N ALA A 352 -14.27 8.54 -18.72
CA ALA A 352 -14.78 9.87 -18.42
C ALA A 352 -15.72 10.42 -19.51
N PHE A 353 -15.47 10.14 -20.79
CA PHE A 353 -16.36 10.55 -21.89
C PHE A 353 -17.53 9.59 -22.12
N GLY A 354 -17.37 8.29 -21.83
CA GLY A 354 -18.39 7.27 -21.96
C GLY A 354 -19.50 7.39 -20.92
N ASN A 355 -19.15 7.83 -19.70
CA ASN A 355 -20.08 8.04 -18.59
C ASN A 355 -20.89 9.36 -18.69
N LEU A 356 -20.62 10.20 -19.70
CA LEU A 356 -21.41 11.40 -20.01
C LEU A 356 -22.59 11.13 -20.98
N GLY A 357 -22.78 9.87 -21.41
CA GLY A 357 -23.74 9.45 -22.44
C GLY A 357 -25.08 8.93 -21.94
#